data_AF-A0A529SNN7-F1
#
_entry.id   AF-A0A529SNN7-F1
#
_cell.length_a   1.000
_cell.length_b   1.000
_cell.length_c   1.000
_cell.angle_alpha   90.00
_cell.angle_beta   90.00
_cell.angle_gamma   90.00
#
_symmetry.space_group_name_H-M   'P 1'
#
loop_
_entity.id
_entity.type
_entity.pdbx_description
1 polymer ?
#
loop_
_entity_poly.entity_id
_entity_poly.type
_entity_poly.pdbx_seq_one_letter_code
_entity_poly.pdbx_strand_id
1 'polypeptide(L)'
;SPEVVGKLSGVDPEAIRGAARLYAKGGNGAIYYGLGVTEHSQGSTTVMAIANLAMATGNIGRPGVGVNPLRGQNNVQGSCDMGSFPHELPGYRHISGEAVRDIYESLWGVKLDDEPGLRIPNMLDAAVDGSFKGIYIQGEDILQSDP
;
A
#
# COMPACT_ATOMS: atom_id res chain seq x y z
N SER A 1 26.28 3.67 6.30
CA SER A 1 26.56 2.73 7.41
C SER A 1 25.85 3.22 8.67
N PRO A 2 25.72 2.40 9.74
CA PRO A 2 25.12 2.82 11.01
C PRO A 2 25.70 4.13 11.59
N GLU A 3 27.00 4.40 11.40
CA GLU A 3 27.67 5.62 11.85
C GLU A 3 27.17 6.89 11.15
N VAL A 4 26.78 6.78 9.88
CA VAL A 4 26.29 7.91 9.09
C VAL A 4 24.82 8.13 9.39
N VAL A 5 24.01 7.06 9.31
CA VAL A 5 22.55 7.18 9.47
C VAL A 5 22.14 7.41 10.91
N GLY A 6 22.87 6.87 11.90
CA GLY A 6 22.56 7.04 13.31
C GLY A 6 22.58 8.50 13.76
N LYS A 7 23.46 9.33 13.16
CA LYS A 7 23.48 10.78 13.39
C LYS A 7 22.23 11.48 12.87
N LEU A 8 21.71 11.05 11.72
CA LEU A 8 20.53 11.64 11.08
C LEU A 8 19.23 11.16 11.76
N SER A 9 19.16 9.89 12.13
CA SER A 9 17.98 9.27 12.73
C SER A 9 17.91 9.43 14.25
N GLY A 10 18.97 9.93 14.90
CA GLY A 10 19.05 10.01 16.36
C GLY A 10 19.15 8.65 17.06
N VAL A 11 19.65 7.61 16.38
CA VAL A 11 19.77 6.25 16.92
C VAL A 11 21.24 5.86 17.04
N ASP A 12 21.62 5.30 18.20
CA ASP A 12 22.99 4.81 18.43
C ASP A 12 23.38 3.77 17.35
N PRO A 13 24.52 3.96 16.64
CA PRO A 13 25.04 2.98 15.69
C PRO A 13 25.14 1.56 16.22
N GLU A 14 25.47 1.36 17.50
CA GLU A 14 25.53 0.02 18.10
C GLU A 14 24.15 -0.60 18.32
N ALA A 15 23.14 0.22 18.63
CA ALA A 15 21.75 -0.25 18.70
C ALA A 15 21.26 -0.72 17.32
N ILE A 16 21.59 0.01 16.25
CA ILE A 16 21.27 -0.40 14.87
C ILE A 16 21.88 -1.77 14.55
N ARG A 17 23.17 -1.96 14.86
CA ARG A 17 23.86 -3.24 14.65
C ARG A 17 23.28 -4.36 15.49
N GLY A 18 22.98 -4.09 16.76
CA GLY A 18 22.39 -5.05 17.68
C GLY A 18 21.04 -5.56 17.17
N ALA A 19 20.15 -4.64 16.79
CA ALA A 19 18.84 -4.96 16.23
C ALA A 19 18.96 -5.76 14.92
N ALA A 20 19.83 -5.33 14.00
CA ALA A 20 20.04 -6.03 12.73
C ALA A 20 20.54 -7.47 12.93
N ARG A 21 21.51 -7.69 13.83
CA ARG A 21 22.03 -9.03 14.15
C ARG A 21 21.00 -9.89 14.86
N LEU A 22 20.21 -9.29 15.77
CA LEU A 22 19.13 -9.99 16.46
C LEU A 22 18.08 -10.49 15.46
N TYR A 23 17.61 -9.62 14.57
CA TYR A 23 16.63 -10.00 13.55
C TYR A 23 17.16 -11.05 12.59
N ALA A 24 18.41 -10.90 12.11
CA ALA A 24 19.00 -11.83 11.16
C ALA A 24 19.32 -13.22 11.75
N LYS A 25 19.53 -13.33 13.07
CA LYS A 25 19.92 -14.58 13.75
C LYS A 25 18.80 -15.18 14.61
N GLY A 26 17.68 -14.49 14.79
CA GLY A 26 16.61 -14.88 15.71
C GLY A 26 15.80 -16.12 15.30
N GLY A 27 16.09 -16.72 14.14
CA GLY A 27 15.32 -17.83 13.61
C GLY A 27 14.07 -17.32 12.88
N ASN A 28 12.90 -17.48 13.48
CA ASN A 28 11.63 -17.06 12.87
C ASN A 28 11.30 -15.60 13.22
N GLY A 29 11.72 -14.66 12.37
CA GLY A 29 11.41 -13.24 12.50
C GLY A 29 10.16 -12.84 11.71
N ALA A 30 9.25 -12.10 12.34
CA ALA A 30 8.09 -11.48 11.67
C ALA A 30 8.13 -9.96 11.83
N ILE A 31 7.81 -9.23 10.76
CA ILE A 31 7.70 -7.77 10.78
C ILE A 31 6.23 -7.40 10.76
N TYR A 32 5.82 -6.53 11.68
CA TYR A 32 4.50 -5.91 11.72
C TYR A 32 4.67 -4.40 11.60
N TYR A 33 4.00 -3.78 10.63
CA TYR A 33 4.12 -2.34 10.37
C TYR A 33 2.76 -1.72 10.08
N GLY A 34 2.64 -0.41 10.26
CA GLY A 34 1.41 0.36 10.04
C GLY A 34 1.70 1.76 9.51
N LEU A 35 0.87 2.74 9.92
CA LEU A 35 0.88 4.10 9.37
C LEU A 35 2.19 4.87 9.56
N GLY A 36 2.96 4.55 10.61
CA GLY A 36 4.31 5.09 10.83
C GLY A 36 5.32 4.78 9.72
N VAL A 37 4.95 3.92 8.76
CA VAL A 37 5.70 3.65 7.52
C VAL A 37 5.00 4.27 6.31
N THR A 38 3.69 4.06 6.15
CA THR A 38 3.00 4.34 4.89
C THR A 38 2.65 5.81 4.68
N GLU A 39 2.37 6.57 5.75
CA GLU A 39 1.93 7.98 5.67
C GLU A 39 3.11 8.96 5.65
N HIS A 40 4.07 8.68 4.78
CA HIS A 40 5.28 9.49 4.60
C HIS A 40 5.59 9.64 3.11
N SER A 41 6.33 10.68 2.75
CA SER A 41 6.78 10.94 1.37
C SER A 41 7.54 9.77 0.74
N GLN A 42 8.13 8.91 1.56
CA GLN A 42 8.88 7.72 1.14
C GLN A 42 8.22 6.41 1.58
N GLY A 43 6.89 6.39 1.78
CA GLY A 43 6.17 5.24 2.33
C GLY A 43 6.39 3.94 1.56
N SER A 44 6.13 3.94 0.25
CA SER A 44 6.36 2.77 -0.62
C SER A 44 7.81 2.30 -0.59
N THR A 45 8.77 3.23 -0.58
CA THR A 45 10.21 2.92 -0.49
C THR A 45 10.55 2.20 0.80
N THR A 46 9.99 2.65 1.93
CA THR A 46 10.20 2.02 3.23
C THR A 46 9.55 0.65 3.30
N VAL A 47 8.35 0.46 2.73
CA VAL A 47 7.71 -0.87 2.62
C VAL A 47 8.57 -1.83 1.81
N MET A 48 9.12 -1.39 0.67
CA MET A 48 10.05 -2.19 -0.12
C MET A 48 11.33 -2.51 0.65
N ALA A 49 11.88 -1.57 1.42
CA ALA A 49 13.05 -1.81 2.25
C ALA A 49 12.78 -2.86 3.35
N ILE A 50 11.60 -2.81 3.98
CA ILE A 50 11.15 -3.83 4.94
C ILE A 50 11.05 -5.21 4.27
N ALA A 51 10.42 -5.29 3.10
CA ALA A 51 10.33 -6.52 2.33
C ALA A 51 11.71 -7.08 1.97
N ASN A 52 12.64 -6.21 1.56
CA ASN A 52 14.02 -6.58 1.27
C ASN A 52 14.74 -7.19 2.48
N LEU A 53 14.53 -6.65 3.68
CA LEU A 53 15.10 -7.23 4.91
C LEU A 53 14.54 -8.63 5.19
N ALA A 54 13.24 -8.82 5.05
CA ALA A 54 12.61 -10.12 5.25
C ALA A 54 13.09 -11.16 4.20
N MET A 55 13.24 -10.74 2.94
CA MET A 55 13.81 -11.59 1.89
C MET A 55 15.27 -11.94 2.19
N ALA A 56 16.10 -10.96 2.55
CA ALA A 56 17.51 -11.16 2.85
C ALA A 56 17.76 -12.10 4.03
N THR A 57 16.81 -12.19 4.96
CA THR A 57 16.89 -13.05 6.16
C THR A 57 16.13 -14.36 6.03
N GLY A 58 15.48 -14.64 4.88
CA GLY A 58 14.71 -15.87 4.67
C GLY A 58 13.43 -15.97 5.51
N ASN A 59 12.95 -14.83 6.01
CA ASN A 59 11.78 -14.68 6.88
C ASN A 59 10.48 -14.54 6.06
N ILE A 60 10.29 -15.40 5.05
CA ILE A 60 9.09 -15.47 4.19
C ILE A 60 8.73 -16.94 3.93
N GLY A 61 7.43 -17.23 3.79
CA GLY A 61 6.95 -18.53 3.29
C GLY A 61 6.92 -19.68 4.31
N ARG A 62 6.88 -19.37 5.61
CA ARG A 62 6.70 -20.36 6.68
C ARG A 62 5.86 -19.78 7.84
N PRO A 63 5.22 -20.62 8.68
CA PRO A 63 4.56 -20.15 9.89
C PRO A 63 5.52 -19.42 10.84
N GLY A 64 5.09 -18.29 11.41
CA GLY A 64 5.87 -17.50 12.36
C GLY A 64 6.84 -16.50 11.74
N VAL A 65 6.86 -16.33 10.42
CA VAL A 65 7.61 -15.27 9.73
C VAL A 65 6.72 -14.49 8.78
N GLY A 66 7.19 -13.35 8.29
CA GLY A 66 6.55 -12.61 7.21
C GLY A 66 6.63 -11.11 7.35
N VAL A 67 6.01 -10.43 6.38
CA VAL A 67 5.89 -8.96 6.30
C VAL A 67 4.42 -8.62 6.37
N ASN A 68 3.97 -8.11 7.52
CA ASN A 68 2.57 -8.03 7.88
C ASN A 68 2.14 -6.55 8.01
N PRO A 69 1.54 -5.96 6.97
CA PRO A 69 0.88 -4.66 7.12
C PRO A 69 -0.35 -4.80 8.03
N LEU A 70 -0.37 -4.07 9.13
CA LEU A 70 -1.53 -3.96 10.01
C LEU A 70 -2.54 -3.00 9.38
N ARG A 71 -3.56 -3.58 8.74
CA ARG A 71 -4.68 -2.84 8.16
C ARG A 71 -5.56 -2.25 9.27
N GLY A 72 -6.07 -1.04 9.05
CA GLY A 72 -6.86 -0.30 10.02
C GLY A 72 -8.36 -0.64 9.98
N GLN A 73 -9.06 -0.13 8.97
CA GLN A 73 -10.51 -0.30 8.87
C GLN A 73 -10.91 -1.76 8.61
N ASN A 74 -12.04 -2.17 9.18
CA ASN A 74 -12.54 -3.55 9.23
C ASN A 74 -12.63 -4.24 7.86
N ASN A 75 -12.89 -3.50 6.78
CA ASN A 75 -13.01 -4.05 5.44
C ASN A 75 -12.14 -3.33 4.41
N VAL A 76 -11.05 -2.65 4.83
CA VAL A 76 -10.14 -2.03 3.85
C VAL A 76 -9.56 -3.08 2.89
N GLN A 77 -9.23 -4.27 3.40
CA GLN A 77 -8.75 -5.38 2.59
C GLN A 77 -9.82 -5.84 1.57
N GLY A 78 -11.04 -6.11 2.04
CA GLY A 78 -12.12 -6.56 1.16
C GLY A 78 -12.57 -5.48 0.17
N SER A 79 -12.52 -4.21 0.54
CA SER A 79 -12.78 -3.10 -0.40
C SER A 79 -11.75 -3.09 -1.54
N CYS A 80 -10.46 -3.20 -1.21
CA CYS A 80 -9.40 -3.33 -2.22
C CYS A 80 -9.60 -4.59 -3.09
N ASP A 81 -9.90 -5.75 -2.48
CA ASP A 81 -10.15 -7.00 -3.21
C ASP A 81 -11.31 -6.86 -4.22
N MET A 82 -12.29 -5.99 -3.93
CA MET A 82 -13.46 -5.76 -4.78
C MET A 82 -13.27 -4.61 -5.79
N GLY A 83 -12.03 -4.16 -6.02
CA GLY A 83 -11.71 -3.21 -7.08
C GLY A 83 -12.00 -1.75 -6.74
N SER A 84 -12.09 -1.38 -5.46
CA SER A 84 -12.27 0.02 -5.01
C SER A 84 -11.04 0.92 -5.24
N PHE A 85 -10.23 0.63 -6.26
CA PHE A 85 -9.13 1.43 -6.73
C PHE A 85 -9.36 1.82 -8.19
N PRO A 86 -8.96 3.03 -8.60
CA PRO A 86 -9.29 3.54 -9.93
C PRO A 86 -8.54 2.83 -11.08
N HIS A 87 -7.59 1.94 -10.79
CA HIS A 87 -6.74 1.28 -11.79
C HIS A 87 -6.98 -0.21 -11.94
N GLU A 88 -7.92 -0.80 -11.19
CA GLU A 88 -8.11 -2.26 -11.20
C GLU A 88 -9.58 -2.67 -11.07
N LEU A 89 -9.85 -3.89 -11.53
CA LEU A 89 -11.09 -4.62 -11.34
C LEU A 89 -10.93 -5.60 -10.17
N PRO A 90 -12.04 -6.16 -9.63
CA PRO A 90 -12.00 -7.10 -8.52
C PRO A 90 -10.95 -8.22 -8.68
N GLY A 91 -10.20 -8.49 -7.62
CA GLY A 91 -9.11 -9.47 -7.61
C GLY A 91 -7.76 -8.93 -8.06
N TYR A 92 -7.49 -7.62 -7.87
CA TYR A 92 -6.21 -6.97 -8.19
C TYR A 92 -5.82 -7.06 -9.67
N ARG A 93 -6.81 -6.97 -10.57
CA ARG A 93 -6.60 -7.13 -12.01
C ARG A 93 -6.61 -5.77 -12.69
N HIS A 94 -5.47 -5.33 -13.21
CA HIS A 94 -5.32 -3.99 -13.78
C HIS A 94 -6.32 -3.74 -14.93
N ILE A 95 -6.95 -2.56 -14.93
CA ILE A 95 -8.02 -2.20 -15.88
C ILE A 95 -7.55 -2.23 -17.33
N SER A 96 -6.30 -1.85 -17.59
CA SER A 96 -5.71 -1.84 -18.94
C SER A 96 -5.45 -3.22 -19.55
N GLY A 97 -5.63 -4.32 -18.81
CA GLY A 97 -5.55 -5.68 -19.37
C GLY A 97 -6.78 -6.06 -20.21
N GLU A 98 -6.62 -6.24 -21.52
CA GLU A 98 -7.73 -6.61 -22.44
C GLU A 98 -8.44 -7.90 -22.01
N ALA A 99 -7.69 -8.99 -21.83
CA ALA A 99 -8.24 -10.27 -21.36
C ALA A 99 -8.90 -10.19 -19.97
N VAL A 100 -8.55 -9.19 -19.16
CA VAL A 100 -9.23 -8.91 -17.90
C VAL A 100 -10.58 -8.27 -18.20
N ARG A 101 -10.61 -7.19 -18.99
CA ARG A 101 -11.85 -6.48 -19.36
C ARG A 101 -12.84 -7.40 -20.07
N ASP A 102 -12.41 -8.22 -21.02
CA ASP A 102 -13.30 -9.13 -21.78
C ASP A 102 -14.22 -9.97 -20.87
N ILE A 103 -13.68 -10.45 -19.75
CA ILE A 103 -14.45 -11.22 -18.76
C ILE A 103 -15.57 -10.37 -18.16
N TYR A 104 -15.27 -9.15 -17.73
CA TYR A 104 -16.24 -8.26 -17.11
C TYR A 104 -17.22 -7.66 -18.13
N GLU A 105 -16.74 -7.27 -19.31
CA GLU A 105 -17.56 -6.77 -20.41
C GLU A 105 -18.58 -7.83 -20.85
N SER A 106 -18.17 -9.10 -20.93
CA SER A 106 -19.07 -10.21 -21.23
C SER A 106 -20.10 -10.46 -20.13
N LEU A 107 -19.73 -10.31 -18.85
CA LEU A 107 -20.63 -10.55 -17.72
C LEU A 107 -21.61 -9.38 -17.51
N TRP A 108 -21.17 -8.15 -17.77
CA TRP A 108 -21.95 -6.94 -17.49
C TRP A 108 -22.66 -6.39 -18.72
N GLY A 109 -22.31 -6.85 -19.92
CA GLY A 109 -22.94 -6.43 -21.17
C GLY A 109 -22.64 -4.99 -21.57
N VAL A 110 -21.47 -4.45 -21.15
CA VAL A 110 -21.05 -3.06 -21.40
C VAL A 110 -19.56 -3.02 -21.73
N LYS A 111 -19.15 -2.09 -22.59
CA LYS A 111 -17.73 -1.81 -22.85
C LYS A 111 -17.14 -1.02 -21.68
N LEU A 112 -15.97 -1.40 -21.21
CA LEU A 112 -15.26 -0.71 -20.14
C LEU A 112 -14.21 0.23 -20.72
N ASP A 113 -14.00 1.36 -20.02
CA ASP A 113 -12.86 2.24 -20.22
C ASP A 113 -11.58 1.54 -19.73
N ASP A 114 -10.49 1.65 -20.50
CA ASP A 114 -9.22 1.00 -20.21
C ASP A 114 -8.18 1.92 -19.55
N GLU A 115 -8.54 3.19 -19.39
CA GLU A 115 -7.74 4.18 -18.68
C GLU A 115 -8.03 4.17 -17.17
N PRO A 116 -6.99 4.19 -16.32
CA PRO A 116 -7.18 4.37 -14.89
C PRO A 116 -7.89 5.68 -14.54
N GLY A 117 -8.82 5.61 -13.58
CA GLY A 117 -9.51 6.79 -13.05
C GLY A 117 -8.65 7.66 -12.13
N LEU A 118 -9.27 8.72 -11.59
CA LEU A 118 -8.64 9.65 -10.67
C LEU A 118 -8.53 9.08 -9.25
N ARG A 119 -7.54 9.53 -8.48
CA ARG A 119 -7.46 9.34 -7.02
C ARG A 119 -8.07 10.56 -6.32
N ILE A 120 -8.44 10.43 -5.03
CA ILE A 120 -9.09 11.50 -4.25
C ILE A 120 -8.38 12.86 -4.42
N PRO A 121 -7.05 13.01 -4.22
CA PRO A 121 -6.40 14.31 -4.42
C PRO A 121 -6.60 14.88 -5.84
N ASN A 122 -6.53 14.02 -6.86
CA ASN A 122 -6.71 14.43 -8.26
C ASN A 122 -8.17 14.79 -8.57
N MET A 123 -9.15 14.15 -7.91
CA MET A 123 -10.56 14.51 -8.03
C MET A 123 -10.82 15.90 -7.44
N LEU A 124 -10.22 16.20 -6.29
CA LEU A 124 -10.36 17.51 -5.62
C LEU A 124 -9.68 18.61 -6.45
N ASP A 125 -8.46 18.38 -6.96
CA ASP A 125 -7.79 19.31 -7.88
C ASP A 125 -8.65 19.55 -9.14
N ALA A 126 -9.15 18.49 -9.77
CA ALA A 126 -10.01 18.59 -10.95
C ALA A 126 -11.34 19.30 -10.67
N ALA A 127 -11.86 19.21 -9.44
CA ALA A 127 -13.05 19.94 -9.02
C ALA A 127 -12.77 21.45 -8.89
N VAL A 128 -11.61 21.81 -8.34
CA VAL A 128 -11.11 23.20 -8.26
C VAL A 128 -10.92 23.79 -9.67
N ASP A 129 -10.31 23.03 -10.58
CA ASP A 129 -10.12 23.42 -11.98
C ASP A 129 -11.43 23.44 -12.78
N GLY A 130 -12.47 22.83 -12.22
CA GLY A 130 -13.81 22.81 -12.78
C GLY A 130 -14.04 21.77 -13.88
N SER A 131 -13.15 20.79 -14.05
CA SER A 131 -13.33 19.65 -14.97
C SER A 131 -14.07 18.47 -14.31
N PHE A 132 -14.17 18.44 -12.98
CA PHE A 132 -14.90 17.42 -12.21
C PHE A 132 -16.10 18.04 -11.47
N LYS A 133 -17.31 17.50 -11.69
CA LYS A 133 -18.58 18.14 -11.27
C LYS A 133 -19.49 17.31 -10.36
N GLY A 134 -19.23 16.02 -10.23
CA GLY A 134 -20.10 15.12 -9.46
C GLY A 134 -19.27 14.10 -8.70
N ILE A 135 -19.64 13.86 -7.45
CA ILE A 135 -19.05 12.86 -6.58
C ILE A 135 -20.16 12.14 -5.82
N TYR A 136 -20.01 10.82 -5.67
CA TYR A 136 -20.88 10.01 -4.82
C TYR A 136 -20.05 9.43 -3.68
N ILE A 137 -20.28 9.93 -2.46
CA ILE A 137 -19.52 9.55 -1.26
C ILE A 137 -20.36 8.54 -0.47
N GLN A 138 -19.80 7.35 -0.24
CA GLN A 138 -20.47 6.28 0.48
C GLN A 138 -19.66 5.90 1.74
N GLY A 139 -20.17 6.26 2.92
CA GLY A 139 -19.60 5.80 4.19
C GLY A 139 -18.22 6.37 4.54
N GLU A 140 -17.86 7.53 3.99
CA GLU A 140 -16.59 8.23 4.21
C GLU A 140 -16.84 9.71 4.53
N ASP A 141 -16.02 10.29 5.40
CA ASP A 141 -16.07 11.71 5.77
C ASP A 141 -14.86 12.47 5.20
N ILE A 142 -14.94 12.76 3.90
CA ILE A 142 -13.83 13.38 3.14
C ILE A 142 -13.46 14.79 3.64
N LEU A 143 -14.30 15.41 4.47
CA LEU A 143 -14.03 16.76 4.97
C LEU A 143 -13.17 16.70 6.25
N GLN A 144 -13.41 15.72 7.11
CA GLN A 144 -12.74 15.62 8.40
C GLN A 144 -11.51 14.70 8.39
N SER A 145 -11.50 13.65 7.55
CA SER A 145 -10.43 12.64 7.56
C SER A 145 -9.36 12.81 6.49
N ASP A 146 -9.52 13.76 5.57
CA ASP A 146 -8.51 14.09 4.55
C ASP A 146 -7.72 15.35 4.93
N PRO A 147 -6.46 15.49 4.45
CA PRO A 147 -5.54 16.59 4.80
C PRO A 147 -5.80 17.93 4.08
#